data_AF-A0A6P8VZN1-F1
#
_entry.id   AF-A0A6P8VZN1-F1
#
_cell.length_a   1.000
_cell.length_b   1.000
_cell.length_c   1.000
_cell.angle_alpha   90.00
_cell.angle_beta   90.00
_cell.angle_gamma   90.00
#
_symmetry.space_group_name_H-M   'P 1'
#
loop_
_entity.id
_entity.type
_entity.pdbx_description
1 polymer ?
#
loop_
_entity_poly.entity_id
_entity_poly.type
_entity_poly.pdbx_seq_one_letter_code
_entity_poly.pdbx_strand_id
1 'polypeptide(L)'
;MDANRMKAQRDIYAAEVKSLRCMLQQRIQRNRKRMNQRAEDQERVFLRKRSRTESTPKRLSKSKGPSCRKSPIASHTPVSSSSEPASIDTEASSSSPPIHSPWFSGRGRGNRMRDITFPRIMEKYLQGYRDHYEGIDPTVRLQENAVSKISRVKSFLSFMAHGFNRLSDWLFLRDLKRIRGWSRSLIKSSLQVTTSDFYIKNISHFLKYMNETPCKGSRLNQNDMILITREVAAILKSMRKKVFIHQMQVKRDKMEGLPSHKDIMACLTAAKTRIPQLLDVMTSNPTHATRSLLYGYMTLNWSCIYGHRPGVYSNMTNTEVLKAEITGTAFGHLIHVSNHKTANAFGEAQMYLTIEEFGWMKRWLEIKGTLTGTNNRYFLCIAGKNPSRNLATFLRLAWADVGLKGPINFTDLRTVHADNAKRFQDISNRQRVSDFMCHNTATADTFYAKNPSLKEAADIRMLFTESLQAAAAAASGVSEDNLGDIDIHSDRDSSGEEHSPTPYQDSTDTETSDELYKDFNAWRAAKREQSMAEHSPSDTGEERVPASAPTSPDTDNVASDQLVNMQCFVVLSPLVLDELIML
;
A
#
# COMPACT_ATOMS: atom_id res chain seq x y z
N MET A 1 36.81 -43.20 20.33
CA MET A 1 35.36 -43.51 20.26
C MET A 1 34.51 -42.40 19.61
N ASP A 2 35.08 -41.27 19.18
CA ASP A 2 34.30 -40.09 18.73
C ASP A 2 33.85 -40.07 17.26
N ALA A 3 34.58 -40.71 16.34
CA ALA A 3 34.26 -40.62 14.91
C ALA A 3 32.92 -41.29 14.54
N ASN A 4 32.58 -42.39 15.22
CA ASN A 4 31.33 -43.11 14.98
C ASN A 4 30.11 -42.36 15.52
N ARG A 5 30.26 -41.62 16.63
CA ARG A 5 29.19 -40.80 17.21
C ARG A 5 28.87 -39.58 16.34
N MET A 6 29.90 -38.92 15.82
CA MET A 6 29.77 -37.81 14.88
C MET A 6 29.13 -38.24 13.55
N LYS A 7 29.46 -39.44 13.06
CA LYS A 7 28.81 -40.00 11.87
C LYS A 7 27.32 -40.27 12.11
N ALA A 8 26.97 -40.88 13.24
CA ALA A 8 25.57 -41.12 13.61
C ALA A 8 24.74 -39.83 13.74
N GLN A 9 25.30 -38.77 14.34
CA GLN A 9 24.61 -37.47 14.42
C GLN A 9 24.41 -36.82 13.04
N ARG A 10 25.40 -36.93 12.14
CA ARG A 10 25.26 -36.43 10.75
C ARG A 10 24.17 -37.19 9.98
N ASP A 11 24.08 -38.50 10.17
CA ASP A 11 23.08 -39.33 9.49
C ASP A 11 21.66 -39.02 10.00
N ILE A 12 21.49 -38.78 11.31
CA ILE A 12 20.22 -38.34 11.90
C ILE A 12 19.80 -36.97 11.35
N TYR A 13 20.72 -36.00 11.35
CA TYR A 13 20.44 -34.67 10.81
C TYR A 13 20.11 -34.70 9.31
N ALA A 14 20.83 -35.51 8.52
CA ALA A 14 20.54 -35.70 7.11
C ALA A 14 19.15 -36.31 6.87
N ALA A 15 18.71 -37.25 7.72
CA ALA A 15 17.38 -37.83 7.67
C ALA A 15 16.28 -36.81 8.01
N GLU A 16 16.49 -35.97 9.02
CA GLU A 16 15.55 -34.88 9.38
C GLU A 16 15.42 -33.84 8.26
N VAL A 17 16.54 -33.41 7.68
CA VAL A 17 16.54 -32.47 6.54
C VAL A 17 15.80 -33.07 5.34
N LYS A 18 15.97 -34.37 5.07
CA LYS A 18 15.25 -35.09 4.01
C LYS A 18 13.75 -35.16 4.29
N SER A 19 13.36 -35.41 5.55
CA SER A 19 11.96 -35.41 5.99
C SER A 19 11.31 -34.03 5.83
N LEU A 20 11.99 -32.96 6.27
CA LEU A 20 11.52 -31.58 6.13
C LEU A 20 11.36 -31.17 4.66
N ARG A 21 12.31 -31.55 3.79
CA ARG A 21 12.19 -31.34 2.34
C ARG A 21 10.98 -32.04 1.75
N CYS A 22 10.71 -33.29 2.15
CA CYS A 22 9.53 -34.03 1.71
C CYS A 22 8.23 -33.34 2.16
N MET A 23 8.13 -32.93 3.44
CA MET A 23 6.97 -32.22 3.96
C MET A 23 6.73 -30.89 3.25
N LEU A 24 7.79 -30.14 2.95
CA LEU A 24 7.71 -28.88 2.20
C LEU A 24 7.22 -29.11 0.77
N GLN A 25 7.75 -30.11 0.07
CA GLN A 25 7.31 -30.48 -1.28
C GLN A 25 5.83 -30.89 -1.31
N GLN A 26 5.38 -31.68 -0.33
CA GLN A 26 3.96 -32.03 -0.21
C GLN A 26 3.09 -30.79 0.05
N ARG A 27 3.53 -29.86 0.88
CA ARG A 27 2.81 -28.61 1.15
C ARG A 27 2.71 -27.73 -0.10
N ILE A 28 3.78 -27.64 -0.88
CA ILE A 28 3.80 -26.93 -2.18
C ILE A 28 2.82 -27.58 -3.17
N GLN A 29 2.80 -28.91 -3.28
CA GLN A 29 1.86 -29.63 -4.14
C GLN A 29 0.40 -29.42 -3.71
N ARG A 30 0.09 -29.48 -2.41
CA ARG A 30 -1.27 -29.19 -1.89
C ARG A 30 -1.69 -27.76 -2.19
N ASN A 31 -0.78 -26.79 -2.04
CA ASN A 31 -1.05 -25.40 -2.37
C ASN A 31 -1.28 -25.20 -3.88
N ARG A 32 -0.50 -25.86 -4.74
CA ARG A 32 -0.75 -25.85 -6.20
C ARG A 32 -2.13 -26.42 -6.55
N LYS A 33 -2.51 -27.57 -5.98
CA LYS A 33 -3.85 -28.14 -6.20
C LYS A 33 -4.97 -27.19 -5.75
N ARG A 34 -4.83 -26.55 -4.58
CA ARG A 34 -5.79 -25.55 -4.09
C ARG A 34 -5.89 -24.32 -4.98
N MET A 35 -4.78 -23.85 -5.54
CA MET A 35 -4.76 -22.72 -6.47
C MET A 35 -5.47 -23.08 -7.77
N ASN A 36 -5.21 -24.26 -8.32
CA ASN A 36 -5.90 -24.74 -9.53
C ASN A 36 -7.40 -24.90 -9.31
N GLN A 37 -7.81 -25.49 -8.18
CA GLN A 37 -9.23 -25.61 -7.84
C GLN A 37 -9.93 -24.24 -7.75
N ARG A 38 -9.28 -23.25 -7.14
CA ARG A 38 -9.81 -21.88 -7.07
C ARG A 38 -9.95 -21.23 -8.44
N ALA A 39 -9.01 -21.48 -9.36
CA ALA A 39 -9.08 -20.98 -10.72
C ALA A 39 -10.28 -21.61 -11.47
N GLU A 40 -10.46 -22.93 -11.36
CA GLU A 40 -11.61 -23.64 -11.95
C GLU A 40 -12.95 -23.16 -11.36
N ASP A 41 -13.02 -22.92 -10.05
CA ASP A 41 -14.23 -22.43 -9.39
C ASP A 41 -14.57 -20.99 -9.85
N GLN A 42 -13.55 -20.14 -10.04
CA GLN A 42 -13.73 -18.80 -10.59
C GLN A 42 -14.24 -18.84 -12.04
N GLU A 43 -13.73 -19.76 -12.85
CA GLU A 43 -14.17 -19.96 -14.23
C GLU A 43 -15.62 -20.46 -14.30
N ARG A 44 -16.01 -21.41 -13.43
CA ARG A 44 -17.41 -21.87 -13.32
C ARG A 44 -18.36 -20.74 -12.93
N VAL A 45 -17.96 -19.87 -12.01
CA VAL A 45 -18.76 -18.70 -11.60
C VAL A 45 -18.89 -17.69 -12.74
N PHE A 46 -17.82 -17.49 -13.52
CA PHE A 46 -17.84 -16.62 -14.69
C PHE A 46 -18.78 -17.14 -15.78
N LEU A 47 -18.71 -18.42 -16.11
CA LEU A 47 -19.60 -19.07 -17.10
C LEU A 47 -21.08 -19.02 -16.67
N ARG A 48 -21.38 -19.22 -15.39
CA ARG A 48 -22.75 -19.07 -14.84
C ARG A 48 -23.30 -17.65 -14.91
N LYS A 49 -22.45 -16.62 -14.85
CA LYS A 49 -22.89 -15.22 -15.01
C LYS A 49 -23.18 -14.89 -16.46
N ARG A 50 -22.39 -15.42 -17.39
CA ARG A 50 -22.55 -15.21 -18.84
C ARG A 50 -23.84 -15.83 -19.38
N SER A 51 -24.19 -17.04 -18.95
CA SER A 51 -25.45 -17.70 -19.35
C SER A 51 -26.71 -17.00 -18.81
N ARG A 52 -26.57 -16.18 -17.76
CA ARG A 52 -27.70 -15.43 -17.16
C ARG A 52 -27.95 -14.08 -17.83
N THR A 53 -26.99 -13.55 -18.58
CA THR A 53 -27.11 -12.28 -19.32
C THR A 53 -27.66 -12.43 -20.73
N GLU A 54 -27.70 -13.65 -21.28
CA GLU A 54 -28.19 -13.91 -22.65
C GLU A 54 -29.70 -14.21 -22.73
N SER A 55 -30.42 -14.28 -21.59
CA SER A 55 -31.83 -14.72 -21.54
C SER A 55 -32.88 -13.66 -21.19
N THR A 56 -32.60 -12.35 -21.33
CA THR A 56 -33.60 -11.29 -21.07
C THR A 56 -34.03 -10.55 -22.35
N PRO A 57 -35.31 -10.60 -22.77
CA PRO A 57 -35.77 -9.89 -23.97
C PRO A 57 -35.98 -8.38 -23.71
N LYS A 58 -35.51 -7.56 -24.66
CA LYS A 58 -35.68 -6.09 -24.70
C LYS A 58 -37.15 -5.71 -24.88
N ARG A 59 -37.69 -4.88 -23.97
CA ARG A 59 -38.99 -4.20 -24.13
C ARG A 59 -38.78 -2.72 -24.44
N LEU A 60 -39.18 -2.29 -25.63
CA LEU A 60 -39.27 -0.89 -26.05
C LEU A 60 -40.31 -0.13 -25.20
N SER A 61 -40.02 1.11 -24.81
CA SER A 61 -41.05 2.13 -24.62
C SER A 61 -40.54 3.53 -24.94
N LYS A 62 -41.40 4.27 -25.64
CA LYS A 62 -41.23 5.64 -26.15
C LYS A 62 -41.57 6.68 -25.09
N SER A 63 -40.94 7.85 -25.21
CA SER A 63 -41.59 9.17 -25.36
C SER A 63 -41.22 10.29 -24.36
N LYS A 64 -41.10 11.48 -24.97
CA LYS A 64 -41.35 12.86 -24.50
C LYS A 64 -40.29 13.56 -23.64
N GLY A 65 -39.64 14.54 -24.27
CA GLY A 65 -38.97 15.66 -23.58
C GLY A 65 -39.93 16.83 -23.33
N PRO A 66 -39.44 17.90 -22.68
CA PRO A 66 -39.83 19.24 -23.07
C PRO A 66 -38.67 20.24 -23.16
N SER A 67 -38.90 21.21 -24.05
CA SER A 67 -38.20 22.46 -24.32
C SER A 67 -38.46 23.51 -23.23
N CYS A 68 -37.46 24.33 -22.86
CA CYS A 68 -37.59 25.81 -22.93
C CYS A 68 -36.34 26.60 -22.47
N ARG A 69 -35.99 27.57 -23.32
CA ARG A 69 -35.60 28.98 -23.06
C ARG A 69 -34.25 29.31 -22.37
N LYS A 70 -33.34 29.78 -23.22
CA LYS A 70 -32.36 30.84 -22.94
C LYS A 70 -33.05 32.21 -23.09
N SER A 71 -32.64 33.21 -22.31
CA SER A 71 -32.34 34.60 -22.73
C SER A 71 -31.88 35.50 -21.57
N PRO A 72 -31.23 36.66 -21.86
CA PRO A 72 -30.20 37.31 -21.03
C PRO A 72 -30.56 38.72 -20.52
N ILE A 73 -29.86 39.23 -19.49
CA ILE A 73 -29.81 40.67 -19.07
C ILE A 73 -28.42 40.89 -18.43
N ALA A 74 -27.47 41.59 -19.06
CA ALA A 74 -27.26 43.04 -19.23
C ALA A 74 -26.49 43.71 -18.09
N SER A 75 -25.56 44.56 -18.54
CA SER A 75 -24.45 45.26 -17.92
C SER A 75 -24.83 46.52 -17.14
N HIS A 76 -24.03 46.86 -16.11
CA HIS A 76 -23.77 48.25 -15.73
C HIS A 76 -22.31 48.42 -15.29
N THR A 77 -21.58 49.25 -16.04
CA THR A 77 -20.41 50.02 -15.60
C THR A 77 -20.86 51.27 -14.85
N PRO A 78 -19.95 51.91 -14.09
CA PRO A 78 -19.58 53.28 -14.47
C PRO A 78 -18.06 53.51 -14.52
N VAL A 79 -17.74 54.61 -15.19
CA VAL A 79 -16.47 55.06 -15.73
C VAL A 79 -15.75 56.04 -14.79
N SER A 80 -14.43 56.17 -15.01
CA SER A 80 -13.56 57.37 -14.84
C SER A 80 -12.70 57.50 -13.58
N SER A 81 -11.38 57.34 -13.73
CA SER A 81 -10.49 58.50 -13.99
C SER A 81 -9.05 58.04 -14.25
N SER A 82 -8.43 58.74 -15.19
CA SER A 82 -7.11 58.55 -15.79
C SER A 82 -5.99 59.28 -15.04
N SER A 83 -4.78 58.70 -15.03
CA SER A 83 -3.53 59.42 -15.31
C SER A 83 -2.39 58.45 -15.60
N GLU A 84 -1.82 58.57 -16.81
CA GLU A 84 -0.51 58.07 -17.28
C GLU A 84 0.52 59.24 -17.20
N PRO A 85 1.80 59.09 -17.62
CA PRO A 85 2.76 58.01 -17.39
C PRO A 85 4.15 58.56 -16.96
N ALA A 86 5.09 57.68 -16.59
CA ALA A 86 6.52 58.00 -16.69
C ALA A 86 7.34 56.75 -17.01
N SER A 87 7.80 56.71 -18.26
CA SER A 87 8.78 55.82 -18.85
C SER A 87 10.19 56.13 -18.37
N ILE A 88 10.95 55.14 -17.91
CA ILE A 88 12.42 55.10 -18.10
C ILE A 88 12.83 53.65 -18.37
N ASP A 89 13.39 53.43 -19.55
CA ASP A 89 14.12 52.24 -19.97
C ASP A 89 15.37 52.04 -19.11
N THR A 90 15.63 50.83 -18.61
CA THR A 90 17.01 50.31 -18.53
C THR A 90 17.05 48.77 -18.55
N GLU A 91 17.90 48.33 -19.47
CA GLU A 91 18.39 47.02 -19.88
C GLU A 91 18.45 45.84 -18.89
N ALA A 92 18.13 44.69 -19.48
CA ALA A 92 18.67 43.34 -19.29
C ALA A 92 19.65 43.09 -18.12
N SER A 93 19.17 42.38 -17.11
CA SER A 93 20.00 41.55 -16.24
C SER A 93 19.31 40.22 -15.93
N SER A 94 20.08 39.15 -16.04
CA SER A 94 19.68 37.74 -15.99
C SER A 94 19.08 37.35 -14.63
N SER A 95 17.77 37.50 -14.48
CA SER A 95 17.07 37.06 -13.28
C SER A 95 16.91 35.54 -13.25
N SER A 96 17.52 34.90 -12.26
CA SER A 96 17.22 33.52 -11.85
C SER A 96 15.70 33.32 -11.66
N PRO A 97 15.14 32.14 -11.96
CA PRO A 97 13.69 31.94 -11.87
C PRO A 97 13.18 32.17 -10.44
N PRO A 98 11.93 32.66 -10.27
CA PRO A 98 11.38 32.99 -8.96
C PRO A 98 11.46 31.79 -8.00
N ILE A 99 12.02 32.03 -6.81
CA ILE A 99 12.24 31.00 -5.77
C ILE A 99 10.91 30.41 -5.26
N HIS A 100 9.79 31.09 -5.48
CA HIS A 100 8.45 30.60 -5.19
C HIS A 100 7.71 30.26 -6.49
N SER A 101 7.66 28.97 -6.79
CA SER A 101 6.76 28.43 -7.82
C SER A 101 5.31 28.52 -7.29
N PRO A 102 4.43 29.30 -7.95
CA PRO A 102 3.03 29.48 -7.52
C PRO A 102 2.21 28.19 -7.57
N TRP A 103 2.74 27.15 -8.21
CA TRP A 103 2.11 25.84 -8.41
C TRP A 103 2.00 24.99 -7.14
N PHE A 104 2.76 25.30 -6.09
CA PHE A 104 2.73 24.53 -4.84
C PHE A 104 1.64 25.02 -3.85
N SER A 105 0.86 26.03 -4.23
CA SER A 105 -0.25 26.55 -3.43
C SER A 105 -1.55 25.74 -3.65
N GLY A 106 -2.28 25.47 -2.56
CA GLY A 106 -3.58 24.76 -2.57
C GLY A 106 -3.50 23.25 -2.26
N ARG A 107 -4.50 22.73 -1.52
CA ARG A 107 -4.66 21.30 -1.20
C ARG A 107 -5.81 20.66 -1.99
N GLY A 108 -5.65 19.40 -2.37
CA GLY A 108 -6.74 18.59 -2.93
C GLY A 108 -7.19 19.02 -4.34
N ARG A 109 -8.48 19.31 -4.51
CA ARG A 109 -9.10 19.64 -5.81
C ARG A 109 -8.79 21.05 -6.31
N GLY A 110 -8.43 21.98 -5.44
CA GLY A 110 -8.06 23.36 -5.77
C GLY A 110 -6.55 23.57 -5.98
N ASN A 111 -5.81 22.50 -6.28
CA ASN A 111 -4.38 22.62 -6.54
C ASN A 111 -4.14 23.10 -7.98
N ARG A 112 -3.45 24.25 -8.12
CA ARG A 112 -3.20 24.92 -9.40
C ARG A 112 -2.37 24.10 -10.39
N MET A 113 -1.71 23.03 -9.96
CA MET A 113 -1.01 22.10 -10.86
C MET A 113 -1.94 21.39 -11.84
N ARG A 114 -3.23 21.28 -11.53
CA ARG A 114 -4.23 20.64 -12.42
C ARG A 114 -4.52 21.47 -13.66
N ASP A 115 -4.28 22.78 -13.59
CA ASP A 115 -4.60 23.74 -14.64
C ASP A 115 -3.44 23.91 -15.64
N ILE A 116 -2.30 23.25 -15.40
CA ILE A 116 -1.15 23.29 -16.30
C ILE A 116 -1.48 22.53 -17.60
N THR A 117 -1.37 23.23 -18.72
CA THR A 117 -1.58 22.69 -20.07
C THR A 117 -0.33 22.82 -20.93
N PHE A 118 -0.08 21.81 -21.75
CA PHE A 118 1.03 21.74 -22.71
C PHE A 118 0.53 21.66 -24.16
N PRO A 119 1.41 21.82 -25.16
CA PRO A 119 1.06 21.55 -26.55
C PRO A 119 0.42 20.17 -26.73
N ARG A 120 -0.52 20.06 -27.67
CA ARG A 120 -1.37 18.89 -27.91
C ARG A 120 -0.60 17.55 -27.99
N ILE A 121 0.59 17.57 -28.60
CA ILE A 121 1.43 16.37 -28.74
C ILE A 121 1.91 15.87 -27.37
N MET A 122 2.34 16.77 -26.48
CA MET A 122 2.77 16.43 -25.13
C MET A 122 1.60 15.99 -24.26
N GLU A 123 0.44 16.66 -24.36
CA GLU A 123 -0.76 16.25 -23.62
C GLU A 123 -1.23 14.86 -24.03
N LYS A 124 -1.20 14.53 -25.33
CA LYS A 124 -1.51 13.18 -25.81
C LYS A 124 -0.54 12.14 -25.22
N TYR A 125 0.74 12.49 -25.10
CA TYR A 125 1.74 11.60 -24.51
C TYR A 125 1.55 11.42 -22.99
N LEU A 126 1.26 12.50 -22.27
CA LEU A 126 0.94 12.45 -20.84
C LEU A 126 -0.35 11.68 -20.56
N GLN A 127 -1.34 11.74 -21.47
CA GLN A 127 -2.52 10.91 -21.41
C GLN A 127 -2.16 9.43 -21.60
N GLY A 128 -1.27 9.10 -22.54
CA GLY A 128 -0.74 7.73 -22.68
C GLY A 128 -0.04 7.22 -21.40
N TYR A 129 0.73 8.08 -20.73
CA TYR A 129 1.33 7.74 -19.43
C TYR A 129 0.27 7.53 -18.34
N ARG A 130 -0.79 8.34 -18.36
CA ARG A 130 -1.92 8.19 -17.45
C ARG A 130 -2.63 6.86 -17.66
N ASP A 131 -2.96 6.52 -18.90
CA ASP A 131 -3.64 5.29 -19.27
C ASP A 131 -2.80 4.06 -18.86
N HIS A 132 -1.48 4.12 -19.09
CA HIS A 132 -0.54 3.10 -18.63
C HIS A 132 -0.56 2.91 -17.10
N TYR A 133 -0.64 4.00 -16.34
CA TYR A 133 -0.67 3.94 -14.87
C TYR A 133 -2.03 3.52 -14.32
N GLU A 134 -3.13 3.86 -14.98
CA GLU A 134 -4.47 3.42 -14.61
C GLU A 134 -4.66 1.91 -14.87
N GLY A 135 -4.11 1.39 -15.96
CA GLY A 135 -4.26 -0.02 -16.33
C GLY A 135 -5.64 -0.33 -16.92
N ILE A 136 -5.99 -1.61 -16.99
CA ILE A 136 -7.15 -2.10 -17.76
C ILE A 136 -8.48 -1.81 -17.07
N ASP A 137 -8.56 -1.95 -15.75
CA ASP A 137 -9.80 -1.74 -14.97
C ASP A 137 -9.50 -0.93 -13.70
N PRO A 138 -9.28 0.39 -13.82
CA PRO A 138 -8.89 1.22 -12.70
C PRO A 138 -10.06 1.51 -11.77
N THR A 139 -9.85 1.31 -10.47
CA THR A 139 -10.78 1.85 -9.47
C THR A 139 -10.84 3.38 -9.54
N VAL A 140 -11.95 3.99 -9.11
CA VAL A 140 -12.10 5.46 -9.01
C VAL A 140 -10.93 6.09 -8.24
N ARG A 141 -10.45 5.41 -7.19
CA ARG A 141 -9.31 5.90 -6.40
C ARG A 141 -8.01 5.87 -7.20
N LEU A 142 -7.80 4.83 -8.02
CA LEU A 142 -6.63 4.74 -8.88
C LEU A 142 -6.65 5.84 -9.94
N GLN A 143 -7.81 6.14 -10.52
CA GLN A 143 -8.00 7.27 -11.45
C GLN A 143 -7.65 8.61 -10.79
N GLU A 144 -8.14 8.87 -9.57
CA GLU A 144 -7.79 10.09 -8.81
C GLU A 144 -6.28 10.19 -8.51
N ASN A 145 -5.66 9.05 -8.19
CA ASN A 145 -4.22 8.97 -7.94
C ASN A 145 -3.43 9.23 -9.23
N ALA A 146 -3.87 8.68 -10.36
CA ALA A 146 -3.28 8.89 -11.68
C ALA A 146 -3.30 10.37 -12.05
N VAL A 147 -4.47 11.03 -11.95
CA VAL A 147 -4.60 12.48 -12.18
C VAL A 147 -3.64 13.27 -11.30
N SER A 148 -3.52 12.91 -10.02
CA SER A 148 -2.61 13.58 -9.09
C SER A 148 -1.14 13.36 -9.48
N LYS A 149 -0.77 12.16 -9.94
CA LYS A 149 0.58 11.82 -10.42
C LYS A 149 0.93 12.63 -11.67
N ILE A 150 0.03 12.67 -12.66
CA ILE A 150 0.20 13.49 -13.87
C ILE A 150 0.34 14.97 -13.53
N SER A 151 -0.45 15.50 -12.60
CA SER A 151 -0.34 16.91 -12.18
C SER A 151 1.07 17.26 -11.65
N ARG A 152 1.70 16.34 -10.93
CA ARG A 152 3.09 16.53 -10.44
C ARG A 152 4.11 16.47 -11.57
N VAL A 153 3.91 15.57 -12.53
CA VAL A 153 4.73 15.50 -13.76
C VAL A 153 4.60 16.81 -14.54
N LYS A 154 3.38 17.32 -14.73
CA LYS A 154 3.12 18.60 -15.41
C LYS A 154 3.80 19.77 -14.71
N SER A 155 3.78 19.82 -13.39
CA SER A 155 4.51 20.84 -12.60
C SER A 155 6.03 20.79 -12.85
N PHE A 156 6.62 19.58 -12.86
CA PHE A 156 8.03 19.41 -13.24
C PHE A 156 8.31 19.87 -14.67
N LEU A 157 7.51 19.42 -15.63
CA LEU A 157 7.67 19.79 -17.04
C LEU A 157 7.53 21.30 -17.25
N SER A 158 6.62 21.96 -16.53
CA SER A 158 6.39 23.41 -16.63
C SER A 158 7.62 24.18 -16.14
N PHE A 159 8.20 23.74 -15.02
CA PHE A 159 9.46 24.31 -14.51
C PHE A 159 10.61 24.10 -15.51
N MET A 160 10.72 22.90 -16.07
CA MET A 160 11.79 22.55 -17.01
C MET A 160 11.65 23.29 -18.36
N ALA A 161 10.42 23.54 -18.80
CA ALA A 161 10.09 24.20 -20.07
C ALA A 161 10.19 25.73 -20.03
N HIS A 162 10.33 26.35 -18.86
CA HIS A 162 10.29 27.80 -18.74
C HIS A 162 11.38 28.49 -19.60
N GLY A 163 11.01 29.41 -20.49
CA GLY A 163 11.96 30.06 -21.41
C GLY A 163 12.39 29.22 -22.62
N PHE A 164 11.78 28.05 -22.85
CA PHE A 164 11.96 27.29 -24.10
C PHE A 164 10.78 27.52 -25.04
N ASN A 165 11.07 27.83 -26.30
CA ASN A 165 10.05 28.09 -27.32
C ASN A 165 9.54 26.82 -28.01
N ARG A 166 10.40 25.80 -28.14
CA ARG A 166 10.07 24.52 -28.77
C ARG A 166 10.04 23.42 -27.71
N LEU A 167 8.83 22.99 -27.33
CA LEU A 167 8.63 21.96 -26.30
C LEU A 167 8.45 20.55 -26.88
N SER A 168 8.05 20.44 -28.15
CA SER A 168 7.68 19.17 -28.78
C SER A 168 8.86 18.21 -28.97
N ASP A 169 10.11 18.70 -28.94
CA ASP A 169 11.32 17.88 -29.11
C ASP A 169 11.90 17.37 -27.80
N TRP A 170 11.34 17.79 -26.66
CA TRP A 170 11.74 17.40 -25.30
C TRP A 170 13.20 17.73 -24.91
N LEU A 171 13.94 18.47 -25.73
CA LEU A 171 15.36 18.76 -25.48
C LEU A 171 15.60 19.60 -24.23
N PHE A 172 14.58 20.35 -23.78
CA PHE A 172 14.61 21.10 -22.52
C PHE A 172 14.85 20.21 -21.29
N LEU A 173 14.62 18.89 -21.38
CA LEU A 173 14.93 17.94 -20.30
C LEU A 173 16.43 17.65 -20.15
N ARG A 174 17.28 17.99 -21.15
CA ARG A 174 18.73 17.76 -21.10
C ARG A 174 19.43 18.66 -20.08
N ASP A 175 18.78 19.72 -19.61
CA ASP A 175 19.35 20.61 -18.60
C ASP A 175 19.35 19.96 -17.20
N LEU A 176 20.40 19.20 -16.91
CA LEU A 176 20.60 18.55 -15.61
C LEU A 176 20.71 19.57 -14.46
N LYS A 177 21.21 20.79 -14.73
CA LYS A 177 21.29 21.84 -13.70
C LYS A 177 19.88 22.29 -13.32
N ARG A 178 18.97 22.37 -14.28
CA ARG A 178 17.57 22.72 -14.04
C ARG A 178 16.79 21.62 -13.32
N ILE A 179 17.07 20.34 -13.60
CA ILE A 179 16.53 19.23 -12.80
C ILE A 179 16.92 19.39 -11.32
N ARG A 180 18.21 19.62 -11.05
CA ARG A 180 18.69 19.91 -9.68
C ARG A 180 18.01 21.16 -9.10
N GLY A 181 17.84 22.20 -9.92
CA GLY A 181 17.16 23.44 -9.55
C GLY A 181 15.73 23.22 -9.09
N TRP A 182 14.96 22.39 -9.81
CA TRP A 182 13.60 22.02 -9.44
C TRP A 182 13.56 21.24 -8.13
N SER A 183 14.44 20.26 -7.95
CA SER A 183 14.49 19.51 -6.69
C SER A 183 14.88 20.39 -5.51
N ARG A 184 15.78 21.36 -5.70
CA ARG A 184 16.08 22.37 -4.68
C ARG A 184 14.88 23.26 -4.37
N SER A 185 14.09 23.66 -5.37
CA SER A 185 12.89 24.48 -5.13
C SER A 185 11.83 23.69 -4.35
N LEU A 186 11.67 22.39 -4.60
CA LEU A 186 10.82 21.52 -3.78
C LEU A 186 11.30 21.45 -2.33
N ILE A 187 12.61 21.35 -2.10
CA ILE A 187 13.16 21.27 -0.74
C ILE A 187 13.07 22.62 0.00
N LYS A 188 13.24 23.74 -0.72
CA LYS A 188 13.13 25.10 -0.15
C LYS A 188 11.68 25.56 0.02
N SER A 189 10.73 24.94 -0.68
CA SER A 189 9.31 25.20 -0.47
C SER A 189 8.87 24.73 0.91
N SER A 190 7.73 25.22 1.40
CA SER A 190 7.14 24.80 2.69
C SER A 190 6.58 23.36 2.67
N LEU A 191 7.04 22.51 1.76
CA LEU A 191 6.66 21.11 1.66
C LEU A 191 7.46 20.27 2.65
N GLN A 192 6.81 19.25 3.20
CA GLN A 192 7.50 18.26 4.03
C GLN A 192 8.48 17.46 3.17
N VAL A 193 9.61 17.06 3.76
CA VAL A 193 10.70 16.32 3.07
C VAL A 193 10.18 15.07 2.35
N THR A 194 9.26 14.33 2.98
CA THR A 194 8.58 13.15 2.41
C THR A 194 7.71 13.50 1.19
N THR A 195 7.11 14.68 1.18
CA THR A 195 6.32 15.16 0.04
C THR A 195 7.24 15.50 -1.13
N SER A 196 8.36 16.18 -0.87
CA SER A 196 9.35 16.48 -1.91
C SER A 196 9.95 15.20 -2.50
N ASP A 197 10.31 14.21 -1.67
CA ASP A 197 10.74 12.88 -2.11
C ASP A 197 9.67 12.19 -2.99
N PHE A 198 8.40 12.24 -2.58
CA PHE A 198 7.30 11.67 -3.35
C PHE A 198 7.14 12.31 -4.73
N TYR A 199 7.30 13.63 -4.85
CA TYR A 199 7.26 14.32 -6.13
C TYR A 199 8.40 13.85 -7.04
N ILE A 200 9.63 13.76 -6.51
CA ILE A 200 10.80 13.33 -7.28
C ILE A 200 10.64 11.86 -7.74
N LYS A 201 10.08 10.98 -6.89
CA LYS A 201 9.73 9.60 -7.28
C LYS A 201 8.73 9.55 -8.43
N ASN A 202 7.71 10.42 -8.42
CA ASN A 202 6.74 10.49 -9.52
C ASN A 202 7.43 10.90 -10.84
N ILE A 203 8.42 11.79 -10.78
CA ILE A 203 9.23 12.15 -11.97
C ILE A 203 10.09 10.97 -12.42
N SER A 204 10.75 10.28 -11.48
CA SER A 204 11.52 9.07 -11.80
C SER A 204 10.68 8.02 -12.52
N HIS A 205 9.43 7.79 -12.08
CA HIS A 205 8.51 6.86 -12.73
C HIS A 205 8.11 7.32 -14.13
N PHE A 206 7.90 8.61 -14.33
CA PHE A 206 7.59 9.17 -15.64
C PHE A 206 8.76 9.06 -16.62
N LEU A 207 9.98 9.35 -16.15
CA LEU A 207 11.19 9.23 -16.98
C LEU A 207 11.48 7.79 -17.37
N LYS A 208 11.22 6.83 -16.46
CA LYS A 208 11.29 5.40 -16.77
C LYS A 208 10.31 5.03 -17.88
N TYR A 209 9.04 5.45 -17.76
CA TYR A 209 8.05 5.26 -18.82
C TYR A 209 8.50 5.90 -20.15
N MET A 210 9.09 7.10 -20.09
CA MET A 210 9.58 7.79 -21.28
C MET A 210 10.72 7.06 -21.98
N ASN A 211 11.60 6.43 -21.21
CA ASN A 211 12.68 5.61 -21.73
C ASN A 211 12.15 4.31 -22.38
N GLU A 212 11.13 3.69 -21.78
CA GLU A 212 10.52 2.46 -22.29
C GLU A 212 9.55 2.70 -23.46
N THR A 213 8.96 3.90 -23.52
CA THR A 213 7.97 4.30 -24.54
C THR A 213 8.36 5.63 -25.17
N PRO A 214 9.40 5.70 -26.03
CA PRO A 214 9.89 6.97 -26.58
C PRO A 214 8.80 7.81 -27.27
N CYS A 215 8.76 9.10 -26.96
CA CYS A 215 7.77 10.01 -27.54
C CYS A 215 8.04 10.25 -29.03
N LYS A 216 7.04 10.06 -29.88
CA LYS A 216 7.13 10.38 -31.32
C LYS A 216 7.41 11.88 -31.49
N GLY A 217 8.54 12.22 -32.11
CA GLY A 217 9.01 13.60 -32.29
C GLY A 217 9.98 14.11 -31.22
N SER A 218 10.25 13.32 -30.17
CA SER A 218 11.36 13.60 -29.25
C SER A 218 12.70 13.53 -29.98
N ARG A 219 13.60 14.45 -29.66
CA ARG A 219 14.99 14.44 -30.13
C ARG A 219 15.98 14.03 -29.04
N LEU A 220 15.49 13.60 -27.88
CA LEU A 220 16.31 12.98 -26.84
C LEU A 220 16.81 11.63 -27.32
N ASN A 221 18.12 11.41 -27.28
CA ASN A 221 18.70 10.10 -27.57
C ASN A 221 18.81 9.24 -26.30
N GLN A 222 19.23 7.97 -26.47
CA GLN A 222 19.36 7.03 -25.35
C GLN A 222 20.35 7.52 -24.28
N ASN A 223 21.45 8.16 -24.69
CA ASN A 223 22.44 8.71 -23.74
C ASN A 223 21.85 9.87 -22.93
N ASP A 224 21.06 10.75 -23.55
CA ASP A 224 20.35 11.81 -22.84
C ASP A 224 19.42 11.20 -21.77
N MET A 225 18.63 10.18 -22.13
CA MET A 225 17.72 9.51 -21.18
C MET A 225 18.46 8.83 -20.02
N ILE A 226 19.61 8.21 -20.28
CA ILE A 226 20.47 7.63 -19.24
C ILE A 226 20.95 8.72 -18.28
N LEU A 227 21.46 9.84 -18.81
CA LEU A 227 21.98 10.94 -18.00
C LEU A 227 20.88 11.59 -17.16
N ILE A 228 19.71 11.85 -17.75
CA ILE A 228 18.55 12.44 -17.07
C ILE A 228 18.06 11.51 -15.94
N THR A 229 17.90 10.22 -16.22
CA THR A 229 17.42 9.24 -15.23
C THR A 229 18.43 9.07 -14.09
N ARG A 230 19.73 9.02 -14.41
CA ARG A 230 20.81 8.94 -13.40
C ARG A 230 20.82 10.17 -12.50
N GLU A 231 20.57 11.36 -13.05
CA GLU A 231 20.52 12.59 -12.27
C GLU A 231 19.36 12.57 -11.25
N VAL A 232 18.15 12.18 -11.69
CA VAL A 232 17.01 12.05 -10.77
C VAL A 232 17.25 10.97 -9.72
N ALA A 233 17.88 9.85 -10.08
CA ALA A 233 18.24 8.81 -9.13
C ALA A 233 19.27 9.30 -8.08
N ALA A 234 20.27 10.08 -8.48
CA ALA A 234 21.24 10.69 -7.56
C ALA A 234 20.56 11.66 -6.58
N ILE A 235 19.60 12.45 -7.06
CA ILE A 235 18.79 13.33 -6.22
C ILE A 235 17.98 12.50 -5.20
N LEU A 236 17.29 11.44 -5.62
CA LEU A 236 16.58 10.54 -4.71
C LEU A 236 17.51 9.92 -3.67
N LYS A 237 18.70 9.47 -4.07
CA LYS A 237 19.73 8.94 -3.14
C LYS A 237 20.10 9.97 -2.08
N SER A 238 20.27 11.24 -2.46
CA SER A 238 20.58 12.33 -1.52
C SER A 238 19.43 12.64 -0.54
N MET A 239 18.18 12.37 -0.93
CA MET A 239 17.00 12.60 -0.09
C MET A 239 16.81 11.52 0.98
N ARG A 240 17.32 10.29 0.77
CA ARG A 240 17.09 9.14 1.66
C ARG A 240 17.36 9.45 3.13
N LYS A 241 18.54 9.99 3.44
CA LYS A 241 18.93 10.33 4.83
C LYS A 241 17.97 11.36 5.44
N LYS A 242 17.58 12.39 4.69
CA LYS A 242 16.66 13.44 5.17
C LYS A 242 15.26 12.87 5.44
N VAL A 243 14.77 12.02 4.54
CA VAL A 243 13.48 11.33 4.69
C VAL A 243 13.50 10.44 5.92
N PHE A 244 14.56 9.64 6.09
CA PHE A 244 14.70 8.74 7.23
C PHE A 244 14.72 9.50 8.57
N ILE A 245 15.55 10.54 8.69
CA ILE A 245 15.62 11.37 9.90
C ILE A 245 14.26 12.01 10.21
N HIS A 246 13.59 12.56 9.20
CA HIS A 246 12.26 13.15 9.37
C HIS A 246 11.22 12.10 9.81
N GLN A 247 11.24 10.90 9.23
CA GLN A 247 10.34 9.81 9.62
C GLN A 247 10.60 9.38 11.08
N MET A 248 11.86 9.29 11.49
CA MET A 248 12.21 8.97 12.87
C MET A 248 11.76 10.04 13.86
N GLN A 249 11.89 11.33 13.50
CA GLN A 249 11.38 12.42 14.33
C GLN A 249 9.86 12.37 14.44
N VAL A 250 9.14 12.26 13.32
CA VAL A 250 7.67 12.13 13.29
C VAL A 250 7.21 10.93 14.10
N LYS A 251 7.95 9.82 14.04
CA LYS A 251 7.67 8.64 14.83
C LYS A 251 7.79 8.94 16.33
N ARG A 252 8.90 9.56 16.77
CA ARG A 252 9.11 9.96 18.17
C ARG A 252 7.99 10.86 18.68
N ASP A 253 7.66 11.92 17.94
CA ASP A 253 6.62 12.88 18.31
C ASP A 253 5.25 12.19 18.44
N LYS A 254 4.95 11.24 17.54
CA LYS A 254 3.72 10.44 17.63
C LYS A 254 3.69 9.55 18.85
N MET A 255 4.83 8.98 19.26
CA MET A 255 4.88 8.05 20.40
C MET A 255 4.57 8.74 21.74
N GLU A 256 4.86 10.04 21.87
CA GLU A 256 4.59 10.83 23.07
C GLU A 256 3.09 11.07 23.30
N GLY A 257 2.31 11.14 22.21
CA GLY A 257 0.86 11.42 22.25
C GLY A 257 -0.05 10.19 22.17
N LEU A 258 0.49 8.97 22.32
CA LEU A 258 -0.32 7.75 22.21
C LEU A 258 -1.20 7.54 23.44
N PRO A 259 -2.41 6.97 23.25
CA PRO A 259 -3.30 6.67 24.35
C PRO A 259 -2.71 5.58 25.25
N SER A 260 -2.98 5.69 26.56
CA SER A 260 -2.53 4.71 27.54
C SER A 260 -3.37 3.43 27.47
N HIS A 261 -2.88 2.33 28.04
CA HIS A 261 -3.69 1.09 28.16
C HIS A 261 -4.98 1.32 28.94
N LYS A 262 -4.96 2.20 29.95
CA LYS A 262 -6.15 2.60 30.71
C LYS A 262 -7.18 3.28 29.81
N ASP A 263 -6.74 4.16 28.92
CA ASP A 263 -7.63 4.85 27.97
C ASP A 263 -8.25 3.86 26.99
N ILE A 264 -7.46 2.92 26.45
CA ILE A 264 -7.97 1.86 25.57
C ILE A 264 -9.04 1.03 26.27
N MET A 265 -8.79 0.61 27.51
CA MET A 265 -9.77 -0.17 28.29
C MET A 265 -11.03 0.64 28.62
N ALA A 266 -10.88 1.93 28.94
CA ALA A 266 -12.02 2.82 29.16
C ALA A 266 -12.89 2.94 27.89
N CYS A 267 -12.28 3.06 26.71
CA CYS A 267 -12.99 3.07 25.44
C CYS A 267 -13.76 1.77 25.18
N LEU A 268 -13.15 0.61 25.43
CA LEU A 268 -13.79 -0.70 25.25
C LEU A 268 -14.99 -0.87 26.19
N THR A 269 -14.83 -0.50 27.46
CA THR A 269 -15.93 -0.54 28.44
C THR A 269 -17.04 0.41 28.05
N ALA A 270 -16.72 1.66 27.68
CA ALA A 270 -17.73 2.63 27.26
C ALA A 270 -18.46 2.18 26.00
N ALA A 271 -17.77 1.58 25.02
CA ALA A 271 -18.40 1.11 23.79
C ALA A 271 -19.47 0.04 24.04
N LYS A 272 -19.22 -0.91 24.95
CA LYS A 272 -20.19 -1.96 25.33
C LYS A 272 -21.50 -1.38 25.85
N THR A 273 -21.46 -0.25 26.56
CA THR A 273 -22.66 0.42 27.07
C THR A 273 -23.27 1.37 26.04
N ARG A 274 -22.44 2.16 25.35
CA ARG A 274 -22.91 3.26 24.50
C ARG A 274 -23.45 2.80 23.16
N ILE A 275 -22.92 1.72 22.57
CA ILE A 275 -23.41 1.21 21.27
C ILE A 275 -24.88 0.76 21.38
N PRO A 276 -25.29 -0.10 22.35
CA PRO A 276 -26.70 -0.43 22.55
C PRO A 276 -27.61 0.79 22.76
N GLN A 277 -27.21 1.71 23.64
CA GLN A 277 -27.98 2.94 23.91
C GLN A 277 -28.17 3.79 22.66
N LEU A 278 -27.13 3.95 21.86
CA LEU A 278 -27.21 4.72 20.62
C LEU A 278 -28.07 4.01 19.56
N LEU A 279 -28.10 2.67 19.55
CA LEU A 279 -29.04 1.90 18.72
C LEU A 279 -30.48 2.08 19.18
N ASP A 280 -30.75 2.14 20.49
CA ASP A 280 -32.08 2.47 21.03
C ASP A 280 -32.52 3.86 20.55
N VAL A 281 -31.67 4.88 20.72
CA VAL A 281 -31.95 6.25 20.25
C VAL A 281 -32.15 6.29 18.74
N MET A 282 -31.33 5.57 17.97
CA MET A 282 -31.49 5.50 16.51
C MET A 282 -32.78 4.80 16.07
N THR A 283 -33.33 3.90 16.88
CA THR A 283 -34.61 3.24 16.62
C THR A 283 -35.77 4.21 16.84
N SER A 284 -35.74 4.99 17.93
CA SER A 284 -36.84 5.89 18.31
C SER A 284 -36.78 7.27 17.65
N ASN A 285 -35.59 7.84 17.48
CA ASN A 285 -35.40 9.19 16.94
C ASN A 285 -34.09 9.29 16.14
N PRO A 286 -34.08 8.85 14.87
CA PRO A 286 -32.87 8.78 14.07
C PRO A 286 -32.38 10.18 13.64
N THR A 287 -31.25 10.62 14.20
CA THR A 287 -30.58 11.86 13.77
C THR A 287 -29.22 11.60 13.13
N HIS A 288 -28.72 12.57 12.35
CA HIS A 288 -27.36 12.51 11.82
C HIS A 288 -26.30 12.53 12.92
N ALA A 289 -26.52 13.30 14.00
CA ALA A 289 -25.60 13.39 15.13
C ALA A 289 -25.48 12.06 15.87
N THR A 290 -26.62 11.44 16.21
CA THR A 290 -26.66 10.12 16.87
C THR A 290 -25.97 9.05 15.99
N ARG A 291 -26.23 9.06 14.68
CA ARG A 291 -25.59 8.12 13.75
C ARG A 291 -24.08 8.31 13.68
N SER A 292 -23.61 9.57 13.62
CA SER A 292 -22.19 9.89 13.65
C SER A 292 -21.52 9.40 14.93
N LEU A 293 -22.16 9.57 16.09
CA LEU A 293 -21.64 9.09 17.36
C LEU A 293 -21.64 7.56 17.45
N LEU A 294 -22.70 6.89 16.97
CA LEU A 294 -22.77 5.42 16.87
C LEU A 294 -21.61 4.87 16.01
N TYR A 295 -21.38 5.46 14.85
CA TYR A 295 -20.25 5.08 13.98
C TYR A 295 -18.91 5.33 14.65
N GLY A 296 -18.81 6.43 15.41
CA GLY A 296 -17.66 6.72 16.26
C GLY A 296 -17.37 5.59 17.23
N TYR A 297 -18.36 5.17 18.02
CA TYR A 297 -18.20 4.10 19.01
C TYR A 297 -17.93 2.73 18.40
N MET A 298 -18.64 2.36 17.33
CA MET A 298 -18.37 1.10 16.62
C MET A 298 -16.93 1.03 16.12
N THR A 299 -16.47 2.09 15.43
CA THR A 299 -15.11 2.13 14.91
C THR A 299 -14.05 2.30 16.00
N LEU A 300 -14.37 2.97 17.11
CA LEU A 300 -13.51 3.04 18.30
C LEU A 300 -13.31 1.65 18.90
N ASN A 301 -14.39 0.91 19.16
CA ASN A 301 -14.33 -0.45 19.70
C ASN A 301 -13.46 -1.35 18.82
N TRP A 302 -13.76 -1.43 17.53
CA TRP A 302 -13.00 -2.29 16.61
C TRP A 302 -11.54 -1.86 16.46
N SER A 303 -11.24 -0.56 16.57
CA SER A 303 -9.86 -0.06 16.46
C SER A 303 -9.06 -0.33 17.73
N CYS A 304 -9.71 -0.31 18.89
CA CYS A 304 -9.13 -0.66 20.19
C CYS A 304 -8.94 -2.16 20.40
N ILE A 305 -9.53 -3.01 19.54
CA ILE A 305 -9.30 -4.47 19.56
C ILE A 305 -8.31 -4.87 18.46
N TYR A 306 -8.51 -4.40 17.23
CA TYR A 306 -7.81 -4.93 16.06
C TYR A 306 -6.81 -3.96 15.42
N GLY A 307 -6.88 -2.66 15.72
CA GLY A 307 -6.01 -1.67 15.07
C GLY A 307 -6.10 -1.66 13.53
N HIS A 308 -7.26 -2.02 12.95
CA HIS A 308 -7.43 -2.02 11.50
C HIS A 308 -7.38 -0.60 10.92
N ARG A 309 -6.97 -0.51 9.65
CA ARG A 309 -6.98 0.77 8.93
C ARG A 309 -8.42 1.23 8.74
N PRO A 310 -8.70 2.55 8.73
CA PRO A 310 -10.06 3.08 8.57
C PRO A 310 -10.73 2.63 7.27
N GLY A 311 -9.93 2.34 6.23
CA GLY A 311 -10.42 1.81 4.96
C GLY A 311 -11.13 0.46 5.08
N VAL A 312 -10.76 -0.38 6.06
CA VAL A 312 -11.45 -1.65 6.36
C VAL A 312 -12.87 -1.34 6.81
N TYR A 313 -13.03 -0.47 7.80
CA TYR A 313 -14.34 -0.11 8.34
C TYR A 313 -15.21 0.65 7.32
N SER A 314 -14.63 1.58 6.56
CA SER A 314 -15.40 2.37 5.59
C SER A 314 -15.88 1.53 4.41
N ASN A 315 -15.07 0.55 3.97
CA ASN A 315 -15.37 -0.22 2.77
C ASN A 315 -16.18 -1.49 3.05
N MET A 316 -16.33 -1.89 4.31
CA MET A 316 -17.19 -2.99 4.73
C MET A 316 -18.61 -2.82 4.17
N THR A 317 -19.15 -3.87 3.57
CA THR A 317 -20.46 -3.87 2.93
C THR A 317 -21.51 -4.61 3.76
N ASN A 318 -22.79 -4.27 3.56
CA ASN A 318 -23.90 -5.01 4.16
C ASN A 318 -23.82 -6.50 3.80
N THR A 319 -23.44 -6.81 2.55
CA THR A 319 -23.31 -8.20 2.07
C THR A 319 -22.23 -8.97 2.80
N GLU A 320 -21.08 -8.35 3.10
CA GLU A 320 -20.02 -9.01 3.89
C GLU A 320 -20.49 -9.31 5.31
N VAL A 321 -21.24 -8.39 5.94
CA VAL A 321 -21.83 -8.61 7.27
C VAL A 321 -22.89 -9.72 7.23
N LEU A 322 -23.80 -9.69 6.27
CA LEU A 322 -24.84 -10.72 6.11
C LEU A 322 -24.24 -12.11 5.79
N LYS A 323 -23.13 -12.17 5.05
CA LYS A 323 -22.41 -13.43 4.84
C LYS A 323 -21.82 -13.98 6.13
N ALA A 324 -21.27 -13.11 6.99
CA ALA A 324 -20.71 -13.52 8.27
C ALA A 324 -21.77 -14.13 9.19
N GLU A 325 -23.03 -13.66 9.11
CA GLU A 325 -24.17 -14.26 9.83
C GLU A 325 -24.38 -15.73 9.44
N ILE A 326 -24.36 -16.03 8.14
CA ILE A 326 -24.56 -17.39 7.62
C ILE A 326 -23.45 -18.34 8.08
N THR A 327 -22.21 -17.85 8.14
CA THR A 327 -21.04 -18.63 8.54
C THR A 327 -20.72 -18.50 10.04
N GLY A 328 -21.63 -17.92 10.82
CA GLY A 328 -21.48 -17.73 12.26
C GLY A 328 -21.41 -19.04 13.01
N THR A 329 -20.86 -18.97 14.22
CA THR A 329 -20.84 -20.07 15.19
C THR A 329 -21.57 -19.64 16.46
N ALA A 330 -21.82 -20.58 17.38
CA ALA A 330 -22.36 -20.27 18.69
C ALA A 330 -21.48 -19.31 19.51
N PHE A 331 -20.20 -19.18 19.16
CA PHE A 331 -19.25 -18.34 19.88
C PHE A 331 -19.11 -16.95 19.26
N GLY A 332 -19.39 -16.78 17.97
CA GLY A 332 -19.18 -15.51 17.29
C GLY A 332 -19.15 -15.63 15.78
N HIS A 333 -18.88 -14.50 15.14
CA HIS A 333 -18.94 -14.30 13.70
C HIS A 333 -17.62 -13.74 13.19
N LEU A 334 -17.18 -14.20 12.02
CA LEU A 334 -15.97 -13.70 11.37
C LEU A 334 -16.36 -12.93 10.10
N ILE A 335 -16.11 -11.62 10.10
CA ILE A 335 -16.35 -10.76 8.95
C ILE A 335 -15.10 -10.69 8.09
N HIS A 336 -15.29 -10.91 6.79
CA HIS A 336 -14.27 -10.78 5.77
C HIS A 336 -14.50 -9.51 4.96
N VAL A 337 -13.57 -8.56 5.05
CA VAL A 337 -13.61 -7.30 4.28
C VAL A 337 -12.62 -7.40 3.13
N SER A 338 -13.18 -7.53 1.93
CA SER A 338 -12.42 -7.79 0.71
C SER A 338 -11.71 -6.56 0.15
N ASN A 339 -12.31 -5.37 0.28
CA ASN A 339 -11.82 -4.16 -0.35
C ASN A 339 -11.07 -3.24 0.62
N HIS A 340 -9.75 -3.39 0.70
CA HIS A 340 -8.87 -2.49 1.46
C HIS A 340 -7.49 -2.34 0.80
N LYS A 341 -6.69 -1.37 1.27
CA LYS A 341 -5.43 -0.96 0.63
C LYS A 341 -4.45 -2.12 0.41
N THR A 342 -4.38 -3.07 1.34
CA THR A 342 -3.40 -4.16 1.34
C THR A 342 -3.99 -5.50 0.90
N ALA A 343 -5.22 -5.51 0.38
CA ALA A 343 -5.92 -6.74 0.02
C ALA A 343 -5.16 -7.57 -1.02
N ASN A 344 -4.50 -6.91 -1.98
CA ASN A 344 -3.73 -7.60 -3.02
C ASN A 344 -2.54 -8.40 -2.48
N ALA A 345 -1.96 -7.99 -1.35
CA ALA A 345 -0.78 -8.65 -0.78
C ALA A 345 -1.11 -9.54 0.41
N PHE A 346 -2.13 -9.19 1.21
CA PHE A 346 -2.45 -9.86 2.47
C PHE A 346 -3.84 -10.53 2.47
N GLY A 347 -4.59 -10.44 1.37
CA GLY A 347 -5.94 -10.95 1.27
C GLY A 347 -6.96 -10.11 2.04
N GLU A 348 -8.12 -10.69 2.30
CA GLU A 348 -9.23 -10.02 2.99
C GLU A 348 -8.85 -9.68 4.43
N ALA A 349 -9.28 -8.50 4.91
CA ALA A 349 -9.14 -8.17 6.31
C ALA A 349 -10.20 -8.93 7.12
N GLN A 350 -9.80 -9.49 8.25
CA GLN A 350 -10.66 -10.30 9.11
C GLN A 350 -11.02 -9.54 10.39
N MET A 351 -12.26 -9.66 10.82
CA MET A 351 -12.75 -9.12 12.09
C MET A 351 -13.64 -10.16 12.76
N TYR A 352 -13.17 -10.74 13.85
CA TYR A 352 -14.02 -11.55 14.70
C TYR A 352 -14.93 -10.62 15.52
N LEU A 353 -16.14 -11.06 15.81
CA LEU A 353 -17.06 -10.39 16.72
C LEU A 353 -17.76 -11.43 17.57
N THR A 354 -17.91 -11.12 18.85
CA THR A 354 -18.75 -11.92 19.75
C THR A 354 -20.21 -11.91 19.28
N ILE A 355 -21.04 -12.79 19.82
CA ILE A 355 -22.48 -12.81 19.54
C ILE A 355 -23.14 -11.46 19.84
N GLU A 356 -22.78 -10.85 20.97
CA GLU A 356 -23.28 -9.54 21.38
C GLU A 356 -22.90 -8.45 20.38
N GLU A 357 -21.61 -8.35 20.05
CA GLU A 357 -21.10 -7.32 19.13
C GLU A 357 -21.69 -7.47 17.71
N PHE A 358 -21.86 -8.71 17.25
CA PHE A 358 -22.50 -8.97 15.97
C PHE A 358 -24.00 -8.62 16.02
N GLY A 359 -24.66 -8.84 17.15
CA GLY A 359 -26.04 -8.40 17.41
C GLY A 359 -26.21 -6.90 17.20
N TRP A 360 -25.25 -6.08 17.63
CA TRP A 360 -25.26 -4.63 17.37
C TRP A 360 -25.22 -4.31 15.87
N MET A 361 -24.45 -5.07 15.09
CA MET A 361 -24.37 -4.87 13.64
C MET A 361 -25.67 -5.23 12.93
N LYS A 362 -26.31 -6.32 13.34
CA LYS A 362 -27.62 -6.72 12.79
C LYS A 362 -28.69 -5.68 13.08
N ARG A 363 -28.77 -5.25 14.34
CA ARG A 363 -29.69 -4.20 14.76
C ARG A 363 -29.46 -2.90 13.99
N TRP A 364 -28.20 -2.54 13.73
CA TRP A 364 -27.90 -1.41 12.86
C TRP A 364 -28.39 -1.61 11.42
N LEU A 365 -28.24 -2.79 10.82
CA LEU A 365 -28.74 -3.06 9.46
C LEU A 365 -30.27 -2.95 9.37
N GLU A 366 -30.98 -3.42 10.39
CA GLU A 366 -32.44 -3.30 10.49
C GLU A 366 -32.86 -1.82 10.54
N ILE A 367 -32.29 -1.05 11.49
CA ILE A 367 -32.54 0.39 11.61
C ILE A 367 -32.18 1.09 10.29
N LYS A 368 -31.03 0.76 9.71
CA LYS A 368 -30.58 1.37 8.45
C LYS A 368 -31.57 1.13 7.31
N GLY A 369 -32.24 -0.02 7.29
CA GLY A 369 -33.26 -0.37 6.30
C GLY A 369 -34.54 0.48 6.38
N THR A 370 -34.86 1.03 7.56
CA THR A 370 -36.03 1.90 7.75
C THR A 370 -35.75 3.37 7.40
N LEU A 371 -34.48 3.76 7.32
CA LEU A 371 -34.09 5.13 7.00
C LEU A 371 -34.33 5.44 5.51
N THR A 372 -35.01 6.55 5.22
CA THR A 372 -35.22 7.00 3.84
C THR A 372 -33.89 7.41 3.18
N GLY A 373 -33.64 6.96 1.95
CA GLY A 373 -32.46 7.38 1.17
C GLY A 373 -31.15 6.67 1.51
N THR A 374 -31.17 5.59 2.32
CA THR A 374 -29.98 4.82 2.74
C THR A 374 -29.79 3.50 2.00
N ASN A 375 -30.37 3.33 0.79
CA ASN A 375 -30.10 2.17 -0.05
C ASN A 375 -28.66 2.21 -0.58
N ASN A 376 -27.74 1.86 0.31
CA ASN A 376 -26.31 1.96 0.16
C ASN A 376 -25.69 0.64 0.60
N ARG A 377 -24.86 0.08 -0.28
CA ARG A 377 -24.18 -1.20 -0.08
C ARG A 377 -23.20 -1.22 1.08
N TYR A 378 -22.67 -0.06 1.50
CA TYR A 378 -21.67 0.06 2.55
C TYR A 378 -22.31 0.07 3.93
N PHE A 379 -21.77 -0.70 4.87
CA PHE A 379 -22.29 -0.85 6.22
C PHE A 379 -22.38 0.50 6.96
N LEU A 380 -21.30 1.29 6.90
CA LEU A 380 -21.24 2.65 7.44
C LEU A 380 -21.47 3.69 6.33
N CYS A 381 -22.61 4.37 6.34
CA CYS A 381 -22.96 5.40 5.35
C CYS A 381 -23.76 6.56 5.96
N ILE A 382 -23.50 7.79 5.48
CA ILE A 382 -24.25 8.97 5.92
C ILE A 382 -25.35 9.32 4.90
N ALA A 383 -24.97 9.59 3.65
CA ALA A 383 -25.88 9.91 2.56
C ALA A 383 -25.27 9.48 1.20
N GLY A 384 -26.14 9.25 0.21
CA GLY A 384 -25.75 8.86 -1.15
C GLY A 384 -25.26 7.41 -1.25
N LYS A 385 -24.52 7.10 -2.33
CA LYS A 385 -24.07 5.73 -2.68
C LYS A 385 -22.64 5.39 -2.21
N ASN A 386 -21.99 6.30 -1.49
CA ASN A 386 -20.59 6.19 -1.12
C ASN A 386 -20.42 5.74 0.34
N PRO A 387 -19.26 5.16 0.71
CA PRO A 387 -18.95 4.86 2.09
C PRO A 387 -18.75 6.14 2.91
N SER A 388 -18.91 6.04 4.23
CA SER A 388 -18.60 7.16 5.12
C SER A 388 -17.10 7.54 5.05
N ARG A 389 -16.80 8.77 4.60
CA ARG A 389 -15.43 9.30 4.53
C ARG A 389 -14.98 10.02 5.82
N ASN A 390 -15.92 10.26 6.75
CA ASN A 390 -15.70 11.09 7.94
C ASN A 390 -15.45 10.29 9.22
N LEU A 391 -15.08 9.01 9.11
CA LEU A 391 -14.88 8.13 10.27
C LEU A 391 -13.86 8.68 11.28
N ALA A 392 -12.82 9.39 10.84
CA ALA A 392 -11.85 9.98 11.76
C ALA A 392 -12.47 11.09 12.63
N THR A 393 -13.43 11.84 12.10
CA THR A 393 -14.19 12.82 12.89
C THR A 393 -15.11 12.12 13.87
N PHE A 394 -15.78 11.05 13.45
CA PHE A 394 -16.68 10.27 14.31
C PHE A 394 -15.94 9.57 15.44
N LEU A 395 -14.76 9.01 15.16
CA LEU A 395 -13.85 8.45 16.17
C LEU A 395 -13.53 9.48 17.26
N ARG A 396 -13.19 10.71 16.86
CA ARG A 396 -12.90 11.80 17.82
C ARG A 396 -14.12 12.22 18.63
N LEU A 397 -15.32 12.18 18.05
CA LEU A 397 -16.55 12.44 18.80
C LEU A 397 -16.76 11.39 19.89
N ALA A 398 -16.61 10.10 19.56
CA ALA A 398 -16.72 9.04 20.56
C ALA A 398 -15.60 9.12 21.62
N TRP A 399 -14.37 9.43 21.22
CA TRP A 399 -13.26 9.66 22.15
C TRP A 399 -13.55 10.76 23.17
N ALA A 400 -14.11 11.88 22.70
CA ALA A 400 -14.53 12.96 23.57
C ALA A 400 -15.75 12.59 24.44
N ASP A 401 -16.70 11.82 23.93
CA ASP A 401 -17.87 11.32 24.69
C ASP A 401 -17.46 10.36 25.82
N VAL A 402 -16.35 9.63 25.67
CA VAL A 402 -15.73 8.85 26.76
C VAL A 402 -15.09 9.74 27.83
N GLY A 403 -14.86 11.03 27.54
CA GLY A 403 -14.21 11.99 28.44
C GLY A 403 -12.69 12.09 28.25
N LEU A 404 -12.15 11.52 27.17
CA LEU A 404 -10.72 11.52 26.89
C LEU A 404 -10.32 12.76 26.09
N LYS A 405 -9.13 13.30 26.39
CA LYS A 405 -8.57 14.50 25.76
C LYS A 405 -7.60 14.12 24.64
N GLY A 406 -7.27 15.10 23.80
CA GLY A 406 -6.23 14.98 22.78
C GLY A 406 -6.72 14.54 21.39
N PRO A 407 -5.90 14.76 20.35
CA PRO A 407 -6.27 14.50 18.97
C PRO A 407 -6.06 13.02 18.59
N ILE A 408 -7.04 12.15 18.89
CA ILE A 408 -6.94 10.73 18.50
C ILE A 408 -7.20 10.50 17.00
N ASN A 409 -6.51 9.52 16.42
CA ASN A 409 -6.81 8.96 15.11
C ASN A 409 -6.57 7.45 15.05
N PHE A 410 -7.06 6.80 13.98
CA PHE A 410 -6.91 5.35 13.77
C PHE A 410 -5.45 4.85 13.75
N THR A 411 -4.52 5.69 13.28
CA THR A 411 -3.09 5.34 13.26
C THR A 411 -2.55 5.24 14.66
N ASP A 412 -3.01 6.07 15.61
CA ASP A 412 -2.53 6.04 16.99
C ASP A 412 -2.95 4.72 17.66
N LEU A 413 -4.22 4.33 17.51
CA LEU A 413 -4.73 3.04 18.02
C LEU A 413 -4.01 1.85 17.39
N ARG A 414 -3.80 1.90 16.07
CA ARG A 414 -3.00 0.89 15.35
C ARG A 414 -1.56 0.82 15.86
N THR A 415 -0.97 1.96 16.19
CA THR A 415 0.40 2.07 16.70
C THR A 415 0.52 1.43 18.07
N VAL A 416 -0.44 1.71 18.97
CA VAL A 416 -0.50 1.10 20.30
C VAL A 416 -0.60 -0.43 20.21
N HIS A 417 -1.43 -0.97 19.32
CA HIS A 417 -1.54 -2.42 19.15
C HIS A 417 -0.25 -3.08 18.65
N ALA A 418 0.37 -2.52 17.61
CA ALA A 418 1.60 -3.07 17.07
C ALA A 418 2.76 -2.99 18.07
N ASP A 419 2.83 -1.91 18.86
CA ASP A 419 3.81 -1.76 19.93
C ASP A 419 3.58 -2.74 21.08
N ASN A 420 2.33 -2.89 21.53
CA ASN A 420 1.98 -3.87 22.56
C ASN A 420 2.29 -5.31 22.12
N ALA A 421 1.98 -5.65 20.87
CA ALA A 421 2.31 -6.96 20.31
C ALA A 421 3.82 -7.20 20.27
N LYS A 422 4.63 -6.16 20.03
CA LYS A 422 6.10 -6.29 20.09
C LYS A 422 6.61 -6.51 21.52
N ARG A 423 6.01 -5.83 22.50
CA ARG A 423 6.49 -5.81 23.89
C ARG A 423 6.03 -7.00 24.72
N PHE A 424 4.81 -7.50 24.46
CA PHE A 424 4.12 -8.42 25.36
C PHE A 424 3.72 -9.73 24.71
N GLN A 425 4.13 -10.00 23.48
CA GLN A 425 3.86 -11.27 22.80
C GLN A 425 5.17 -11.89 22.33
N ASP A 426 5.19 -13.23 22.30
CA ASP A 426 6.27 -13.97 21.65
C ASP A 426 6.27 -13.76 20.12
N ILE A 427 7.35 -14.17 19.47
CA ILE A 427 7.57 -13.97 18.03
C ILE A 427 6.42 -14.58 17.20
N SER A 428 5.90 -15.74 17.57
CA SER A 428 4.84 -16.43 16.85
C SER A 428 3.51 -15.69 16.97
N ASN A 429 3.10 -15.33 18.18
CA ASN A 429 1.87 -14.58 18.39
C ASN A 429 1.94 -13.16 17.85
N ARG A 430 3.10 -12.51 17.91
CA ARG A 430 3.34 -11.21 17.27
C ARG A 430 3.16 -11.28 15.75
N GLN A 431 3.63 -12.36 15.10
CA GLN A 431 3.42 -12.56 13.68
C GLN A 431 1.93 -12.72 13.37
N ARG A 432 1.20 -13.52 14.15
CA ARG A 432 -0.25 -13.72 14.00
C ARG A 432 -1.03 -12.41 14.13
N VAL A 433 -0.69 -11.58 15.12
CA VAL A 433 -1.30 -10.24 15.29
C VAL A 433 -1.02 -9.37 14.06
N SER A 434 0.22 -9.36 13.57
CA SER A 434 0.59 -8.60 12.38
C SER A 434 -0.22 -9.06 11.15
N ASP A 435 -0.27 -10.36 10.91
CA ASP A 435 -1.03 -10.94 9.80
C ASP A 435 -2.52 -10.57 9.89
N PHE A 436 -3.10 -10.64 11.11
CA PHE A 436 -4.47 -10.24 11.36
C PHE A 436 -4.70 -8.74 11.10
N MET A 437 -3.69 -7.91 11.34
CA MET A 437 -3.70 -6.47 11.02
C MET A 437 -3.37 -6.18 9.54
N CYS A 438 -3.19 -7.20 8.70
CA CYS A 438 -2.82 -7.13 7.28
C CYS A 438 -1.48 -6.43 7.01
N HIS A 439 -0.45 -6.75 7.80
CA HIS A 439 0.96 -6.40 7.53
C HIS A 439 1.92 -7.43 8.13
N ASN A 440 3.22 -7.32 7.86
CA ASN A 440 4.24 -8.14 8.52
C ASN A 440 4.90 -7.39 9.70
N THR A 441 5.68 -8.12 10.50
CA THR A 441 6.40 -7.59 11.67
C THR A 441 7.44 -6.54 11.31
N ALA A 442 8.11 -6.65 10.15
CA ALA A 442 9.08 -5.66 9.66
C ALA A 442 8.43 -4.31 9.34
N THR A 443 7.27 -4.31 8.68
CA THR A 443 6.42 -3.13 8.49
C THR A 443 6.01 -2.56 9.85
N ALA A 444 5.65 -3.42 10.81
CA ALA A 444 5.27 -2.98 12.14
C ALA A 444 6.41 -2.31 12.90
N ASP A 445 7.62 -2.85 12.83
CA ASP A 445 8.82 -2.27 13.45
C ASP A 445 9.18 -0.92 12.86
N THR A 446 9.12 -0.82 11.54
CA THR A 446 9.45 0.40 10.82
C THR A 446 8.50 1.53 11.23
N PHE A 447 7.19 1.28 11.18
CA PHE A 447 6.20 2.35 11.26
C PHE A 447 5.53 2.53 12.62
N TYR A 448 5.48 1.50 13.48
CA TYR A 448 4.61 1.50 14.67
C TYR A 448 5.30 1.17 16.00
N ALA A 449 6.39 0.40 16.02
CA ALA A 449 7.05 0.03 17.29
C ALA A 449 7.73 1.23 17.98
N LYS A 450 7.61 1.42 19.30
CA LYS A 450 8.33 2.51 19.98
C LYS A 450 9.85 2.33 19.86
N ASN A 451 10.56 3.44 19.95
CA ASN A 451 11.96 3.40 20.37
C ASN A 451 12.03 2.86 21.82
N PRO A 452 13.16 2.26 22.23
CA PRO A 452 13.35 1.84 23.61
C PRO A 452 13.05 2.99 24.58
N SER A 453 12.29 2.69 25.64
CA SER A 453 12.12 3.55 26.80
C SER A 453 13.44 3.68 27.58
N LEU A 454 13.53 4.64 28.50
CA LEU A 454 14.70 4.77 29.36
C LEU A 454 15.01 3.48 30.13
N LYS A 455 13.96 2.80 30.62
CA LYS A 455 14.10 1.51 31.30
C LYS A 455 14.65 0.45 30.35
N GLU A 456 14.06 0.28 29.16
CA GLU A 456 14.55 -0.69 28.17
C GLU A 456 15.98 -0.38 27.72
N ALA A 457 16.34 0.90 27.58
CA ALA A 457 17.70 1.29 27.25
C ALA A 457 18.69 0.96 28.38
N ALA A 458 18.27 1.10 29.65
CA ALA A 458 19.06 0.69 30.81
C ALA A 458 19.23 -0.84 30.86
N ASP A 459 18.16 -1.59 30.60
CA ASP A 459 18.19 -3.05 30.53
C ASP A 459 19.12 -3.52 29.39
N ILE A 460 19.04 -2.89 28.21
CA ILE A 460 19.96 -3.15 27.09
C ILE A 460 21.43 -2.84 27.46
N ARG A 461 21.67 -1.76 28.21
CA ARG A 461 23.02 -1.44 28.70
C ARG A 461 23.54 -2.53 29.65
N MET A 462 22.67 -3.10 30.49
CA MET A 462 23.01 -4.20 31.36
C MET A 462 23.41 -5.44 30.54
N LEU A 463 22.64 -5.79 29.50
CA LEU A 463 22.98 -6.90 28.58
C LEU A 463 24.35 -6.71 27.90
N PHE A 464 24.69 -5.49 27.48
CA PHE A 464 26.02 -5.19 26.95
C PHE A 464 27.12 -5.42 28.00
N THR A 465 26.86 -5.01 29.24
CA THR A 465 27.81 -5.15 30.35
C THR A 465 28.04 -6.62 30.69
N GLU A 466 26.96 -7.40 30.81
CA GLU A 466 27.00 -8.84 31.05
C GLU A 466 27.74 -9.59 29.94
N SER A 467 27.49 -9.23 28.67
CA SER A 467 28.18 -9.83 27.52
C SER A 467 29.68 -9.56 27.55
N LEU A 468 30.09 -8.34 27.91
CA LEU A 468 31.51 -7.99 28.07
C LEU A 468 32.15 -8.73 29.25
N GLN A 469 31.44 -8.88 30.36
CA GLN A 469 31.91 -9.62 31.54
C GLN A 469 32.09 -11.12 31.21
N ALA A 470 31.12 -11.74 30.54
CA ALA A 470 31.19 -13.13 30.12
C ALA A 470 32.36 -13.37 29.16
N ALA A 471 32.57 -12.46 28.20
CA ALA A 471 33.71 -12.52 27.29
C ALA A 471 35.06 -12.38 28.02
N ALA A 472 35.15 -11.47 29.00
CA ALA A 472 36.36 -11.28 29.81
C ALA A 472 36.66 -12.49 30.71
N ALA A 473 35.63 -13.10 31.32
CA ALA A 473 35.76 -14.31 32.12
C ALA A 473 36.23 -15.50 31.26
N ALA A 474 35.63 -15.70 30.08
CA ALA A 474 36.05 -16.73 29.13
C ALA A 474 37.50 -16.53 28.64
N ALA A 475 37.93 -15.28 28.45
CA ALA A 475 39.30 -14.96 28.05
C ALA A 475 40.32 -15.13 29.19
N SER A 476 39.90 -15.03 30.44
CA SER A 476 40.78 -15.13 31.62
C SER A 476 41.07 -16.56 32.05
N GLY A 477 40.41 -17.57 31.45
CA GLY A 477 40.78 -18.98 31.63
C GLY A 477 40.84 -19.45 33.08
N VAL A 478 40.00 -18.92 33.96
CA VAL A 478 39.94 -19.40 35.36
C VAL A 478 39.20 -20.73 35.35
N SER A 479 39.95 -21.82 35.42
CA SER A 479 39.43 -23.13 35.83
C SER A 479 38.86 -23.00 37.23
N GLU A 480 37.56 -23.24 37.38
CA GLU A 480 36.93 -23.46 38.68
C GLU A 480 37.51 -24.74 39.31
N ASP A 481 38.60 -24.60 40.04
CA ASP A 481 39.01 -25.52 41.08
C ASP A 481 39.45 -24.68 42.28
N ASN A 482 38.76 -24.90 43.41
CA ASN A 482 38.91 -24.28 44.73
C ASN A 482 38.18 -22.95 45.01
N LEU A 483 36.95 -23.08 45.50
CA LEU A 483 36.57 -22.45 46.77
C LEU A 483 35.60 -23.39 47.50
N GLY A 484 36.12 -24.05 48.52
CA GLY A 484 35.36 -24.90 49.43
C GLY A 484 34.45 -24.10 50.35
N ASP A 485 33.30 -24.71 50.61
CA ASP A 485 32.64 -24.81 51.90
C ASP A 485 32.31 -23.50 52.66
N ILE A 486 31.15 -22.93 52.36
CA ILE A 486 30.32 -22.24 53.36
C ILE A 486 28.86 -22.66 53.15
N ASP A 487 28.37 -23.46 54.09
CA ASP A 487 26.98 -23.89 54.27
C ASP A 487 26.15 -22.79 54.95
N ILE A 488 25.14 -22.23 54.27
CA ILE A 488 23.97 -21.58 54.89
C ILE A 488 22.71 -21.84 54.03
N HIS A 489 21.82 -22.65 54.59
CA HIS A 489 20.41 -22.85 54.19
C HIS A 489 19.63 -21.57 53.85
N SER A 490 18.86 -21.58 52.75
CA SER A 490 17.41 -21.32 52.78
C SER A 490 16.75 -21.51 51.40
N ASP A 491 15.53 -22.03 51.45
CA ASP A 491 14.70 -22.52 50.36
C ASP A 491 14.41 -21.50 49.24
N ARG A 492 14.54 -21.94 47.98
CA ARG A 492 13.57 -21.59 46.95
C ARG A 492 13.57 -22.56 45.77
N ASP A 493 12.51 -23.34 45.75
CA ASP A 493 12.01 -24.14 44.64
C ASP A 493 11.54 -23.22 43.50
N SER A 494 12.11 -23.36 42.29
CA SER A 494 11.40 -23.11 41.01
C SER A 494 12.32 -23.42 39.82
N SER A 495 12.00 -24.51 39.12
CA SER A 495 12.53 -24.99 37.85
C SER A 495 12.87 -23.90 36.81
N GLY A 496 14.13 -23.85 36.37
CA GLY A 496 14.55 -23.23 35.13
C GLY A 496 15.59 -24.12 34.46
N GLU A 497 15.27 -24.65 33.27
CA GLU A 497 16.22 -25.41 32.45
C GLU A 497 17.37 -24.49 32.01
N GLU A 498 18.60 -24.88 32.35
CA GLU A 498 19.83 -24.25 31.88
C GLU A 498 19.99 -24.48 30.37
N HIS A 499 20.05 -23.38 29.61
CA HIS A 499 20.64 -23.38 28.28
C HIS A 499 21.96 -22.61 28.31
N SER A 500 23.07 -23.35 28.23
CA SER A 500 24.41 -22.81 28.04
C SER A 500 24.49 -21.98 26.75
N PRO A 501 25.09 -20.78 26.76
CA PRO A 501 25.22 -19.99 25.54
C PRO A 501 26.36 -20.54 24.68
N THR A 502 26.06 -20.86 23.42
CA THR A 502 27.08 -21.09 22.40
C THR A 502 27.68 -19.75 21.94
N PRO A 503 28.99 -19.68 21.64
CA PRO A 503 29.64 -18.41 21.27
C PRO A 503 29.11 -17.89 19.92
N TYR A 504 28.58 -16.67 19.93
CA TYR A 504 28.23 -15.93 18.72
C TYR A 504 29.54 -15.50 18.03
N GLN A 505 29.88 -16.16 16.92
CA GLN A 505 30.96 -15.70 16.04
C GLN A 505 30.45 -14.51 15.23
N ASP A 506 31.17 -13.40 15.36
CA ASP A 506 31.01 -12.16 14.61
C ASP A 506 31.16 -12.41 13.11
N SER A 507 30.04 -12.42 12.38
CA SER A 507 30.03 -12.18 10.94
C SER A 507 29.39 -10.82 10.71
N THR A 508 30.24 -9.82 10.52
CA THR A 508 29.96 -8.46 10.08
C THR A 508 28.73 -8.31 9.17
N ASP A 509 27.58 -7.99 9.76
CA ASP A 509 26.31 -7.71 9.06
C ASP A 509 26.26 -6.26 8.56
N THR A 510 27.11 -5.96 7.58
CA THR A 510 27.01 -4.71 6.80
C THR A 510 26.66 -4.92 5.32
N GLU A 511 26.34 -6.14 4.89
CA GLU A 511 26.13 -6.48 3.46
C GLU A 511 24.76 -7.08 3.10
N THR A 512 23.78 -7.07 4.02
CA THR A 512 22.50 -7.77 3.81
C THR A 512 21.59 -7.20 2.72
N SER A 513 21.84 -5.96 2.27
CA SER A 513 21.09 -5.35 1.15
C SER A 513 21.60 -5.77 -0.23
N ASP A 514 22.90 -6.01 -0.36
CA ASP A 514 23.52 -6.32 -1.65
C ASP A 514 23.46 -7.83 -1.94
N GLU A 515 23.50 -8.69 -0.92
CA GLU A 515 23.28 -10.13 -1.07
C GLU A 515 21.83 -10.48 -1.44
N LEU A 516 20.83 -9.85 -0.81
CA LEU A 516 19.42 -10.03 -1.19
C LEU A 516 19.14 -9.54 -2.63
N TYR A 517 19.89 -8.55 -3.11
CA TYR A 517 19.79 -8.06 -4.49
C TYR A 517 20.55 -8.96 -5.49
N LYS A 518 21.66 -9.58 -5.08
CA LYS A 518 22.39 -10.58 -5.87
C LYS A 518 21.59 -11.89 -5.99
N ASP A 519 21.00 -12.37 -4.90
CA ASP A 519 20.17 -13.58 -4.88
C ASP A 519 18.90 -13.43 -5.72
N PHE A 520 18.27 -12.24 -5.70
CA PHE A 520 17.11 -11.95 -6.52
C PHE A 520 17.44 -11.89 -8.03
N ASN A 521 18.62 -11.38 -8.39
CA ASN A 521 19.07 -11.37 -9.78
C ASN A 521 19.54 -12.75 -10.25
N ALA A 522 20.16 -13.54 -9.37
CA ALA A 522 20.53 -14.94 -9.64
C ALA A 522 19.27 -15.81 -9.85
N TRP A 523 18.24 -15.63 -9.02
CA TRP A 523 16.94 -16.28 -9.20
C TRP A 523 16.27 -15.88 -10.52
N ARG A 524 16.35 -14.61 -10.92
CA ARG A 524 15.82 -14.10 -12.19
C ARG A 524 16.60 -14.62 -13.41
N ALA A 525 17.90 -14.85 -13.29
CA ALA A 525 18.74 -15.47 -14.32
C ALA A 525 18.42 -16.96 -14.49
N ALA A 526 18.31 -17.71 -13.39
CA ALA A 526 17.92 -19.12 -13.40
C ALA A 526 16.52 -19.33 -14.02
N LYS A 527 15.58 -18.41 -13.75
CA LYS A 527 14.24 -18.39 -14.38
C LYS A 527 14.27 -18.14 -15.90
N ARG A 528 15.27 -17.41 -16.40
CA ARG A 528 15.46 -17.18 -17.85
C ARG A 528 16.09 -18.38 -18.54
N GLU A 529 17.07 -19.03 -17.91
CA GLU A 529 17.67 -20.26 -18.44
C GLU A 529 16.66 -21.41 -18.46
N GLN A 530 15.81 -21.53 -17.44
CA GLN A 530 14.74 -22.54 -17.40
C GLN A 530 13.67 -22.30 -18.49
N SER A 531 13.41 -21.03 -18.84
CA SER A 531 12.51 -20.66 -19.94
C SER A 531 13.12 -20.88 -21.33
N MET A 532 14.44 -20.92 -21.45
CA MET A 532 15.14 -21.19 -22.72
C MET A 532 15.41 -22.69 -22.94
N ALA A 533 15.60 -23.46 -21.86
CA ALA A 533 15.77 -24.91 -21.92
C ALA A 533 14.48 -25.67 -22.27
N GLU A 534 13.29 -25.09 -22.06
CA GLU A 534 12.00 -25.70 -22.40
C GLU A 534 11.59 -25.52 -23.88
N HIS A 535 12.42 -24.88 -24.72
CA HIS A 535 12.13 -24.65 -26.15
C HIS A 535 13.30 -25.01 -27.08
N SER A 536 13.96 -26.16 -26.84
CA SER A 536 14.77 -26.79 -27.88
C SER A 536 13.88 -27.67 -28.77
N PRO A 537 13.76 -27.38 -30.08
CA PRO A 537 13.02 -28.25 -30.99
C PRO A 537 13.85 -29.50 -31.26
N SER A 538 13.29 -30.67 -30.92
CA SER A 538 13.85 -31.97 -31.28
C SER A 538 13.60 -32.23 -32.77
N ASP A 539 14.72 -32.36 -33.46
CA ASP A 539 15.00 -33.09 -34.70
C ASP A 539 14.04 -34.26 -35.02
N THR A 540 13.36 -34.19 -36.15
CA THR A 540 12.94 -35.35 -36.95
C THR A 540 13.02 -34.97 -38.43
N GLY A 541 13.94 -35.58 -39.16
CA GLY A 541 14.00 -35.51 -40.61
C GLY A 541 12.92 -36.35 -41.28
N GLU A 542 12.47 -35.92 -42.46
CA GLU A 542 12.40 -36.78 -43.66
C GLU A 542 12.04 -35.96 -44.92
N GLU A 543 12.96 -36.05 -45.88
CA GLU A 543 12.81 -36.10 -47.35
C GLU A 543 12.12 -35.04 -48.24
N ARG A 544 12.63 -35.05 -49.48
CA ARG A 544 12.69 -34.03 -50.55
C ARG A 544 11.55 -34.17 -51.59
N VAL A 545 10.91 -33.05 -52.02
CA VAL A 545 10.97 -32.38 -53.38
C VAL A 545 9.97 -32.95 -54.45
N PRO A 546 9.46 -32.19 -55.47
CA PRO A 546 9.25 -30.74 -55.65
C PRO A 546 7.90 -30.28 -56.32
N ALA A 547 7.65 -28.97 -56.18
CA ALA A 547 7.15 -27.96 -57.15
C ALA A 547 6.06 -28.27 -58.22
N SER A 548 4.99 -27.45 -58.20
CA SER A 548 4.58 -26.59 -59.33
C SER A 548 3.50 -25.58 -58.91
N ALA A 549 3.50 -24.42 -59.56
CA ALA A 549 2.47 -23.38 -59.58
C ALA A 549 2.12 -23.11 -61.06
N PRO A 550 1.23 -22.16 -61.44
CA PRO A 550 0.06 -21.54 -60.79
C PRO A 550 -1.21 -21.58 -61.70
N THR A 551 -2.40 -21.21 -61.19
CA THR A 551 -3.44 -20.45 -61.94
C THR A 551 -4.62 -20.05 -61.04
N SER A 552 -5.08 -18.81 -61.17
CA SER A 552 -6.41 -18.30 -60.76
C SER A 552 -7.35 -18.29 -61.99
N PRO A 553 -8.63 -17.81 -61.96
CA PRO A 553 -9.45 -17.29 -60.85
C PRO A 553 -10.91 -17.83 -60.82
N ASP A 554 -11.68 -17.29 -59.85
CA ASP A 554 -13.13 -17.02 -59.86
C ASP A 554 -14.17 -17.93 -59.15
N THR A 555 -15.03 -17.21 -58.42
CA THR A 555 -16.43 -17.44 -57.98
C THR A 555 -16.76 -18.03 -56.59
N ASP A 556 -17.34 -17.13 -55.79
CA ASP A 556 -18.58 -17.20 -54.99
C ASP A 556 -18.85 -18.27 -53.90
N ASN A 557 -19.12 -17.72 -52.70
CA ASN A 557 -20.08 -18.11 -51.67
C ASN A 557 -20.10 -19.56 -51.13
N VAL A 558 -19.87 -19.71 -49.82
CA VAL A 558 -20.87 -20.08 -48.79
C VAL A 558 -20.17 -20.23 -47.42
N ALA A 559 -20.90 -19.88 -46.37
CA ALA A 559 -20.53 -19.86 -44.95
C ALA A 559 -19.98 -21.19 -44.39
N SER A 560 -19.03 -21.10 -43.44
CA SER A 560 -19.09 -21.71 -42.09
C SER A 560 -17.75 -21.55 -41.35
N ASP A 561 -17.85 -21.25 -40.04
CA ASP A 561 -16.94 -21.53 -38.93
C ASP A 561 -15.43 -21.70 -39.18
N GLN A 562 -14.61 -20.80 -38.62
CA GLN A 562 -13.40 -21.19 -37.88
C GLN A 562 -13.05 -20.19 -36.77
N LEU A 563 -12.95 -20.72 -35.55
CA LEU A 563 -12.18 -20.16 -34.43
C LEU A 563 -10.72 -19.95 -34.87
N VAL A 564 -10.23 -18.71 -34.78
CA VAL A 564 -8.79 -18.44 -34.77
C VAL A 564 -8.37 -18.08 -33.34
N ASN A 565 -7.45 -18.90 -32.84
CA ASN A 565 -6.70 -18.76 -31.61
C ASN A 565 -6.20 -17.33 -31.36
N MET A 566 -6.77 -16.66 -30.36
CA MET A 566 -6.12 -15.53 -29.67
C MET A 566 -5.16 -16.10 -28.61
N GLN A 567 -3.88 -16.23 -28.95
CA GLN A 567 -2.82 -16.30 -27.93
C GLN A 567 -2.62 -14.89 -27.34
N CYS A 568 -3.40 -14.57 -26.30
CA CYS A 568 -3.15 -13.40 -25.45
C CYS A 568 -1.97 -13.68 -24.51
N PHE A 569 -0.80 -13.15 -24.85
CA PHE A 569 0.29 -12.97 -23.90
C PHE A 569 -0.10 -11.90 -22.87
N VAL A 570 -0.48 -12.31 -21.66
CA VAL A 570 -0.59 -11.42 -20.51
C VAL A 570 0.81 -11.23 -19.92
N VAL A 571 1.53 -10.22 -20.40
CA VAL A 571 2.75 -9.74 -19.73
C VAL A 571 2.32 -8.85 -18.57
N LEU A 572 2.34 -9.40 -17.35
CA LEU A 572 2.14 -8.61 -16.13
C LEU A 572 3.34 -7.66 -15.93
N SER A 573 3.05 -6.36 -15.88
CA SER A 573 4.06 -5.30 -15.69
C SER A 573 4.71 -5.38 -14.28
N PRO A 574 6.05 -5.37 -14.15
CA PRO A 574 6.79 -5.49 -12.89
C PRO A 574 6.57 -4.36 -11.87
N LEU A 575 5.94 -3.24 -12.24
CA LEU A 575 5.86 -2.02 -11.42
C LEU A 575 4.81 -2.06 -10.29
N VAL A 576 3.95 -3.08 -10.26
CA VAL A 576 2.94 -3.24 -9.19
C VAL A 576 3.55 -3.85 -7.91
N LEU A 577 4.71 -4.53 -8.00
CA LEU A 577 5.39 -5.10 -6.83
C LEU A 577 6.27 -4.09 -6.07
N ASP A 578 6.89 -3.13 -6.76
CA ASP A 578 7.82 -2.17 -6.14
C ASP A 578 7.12 -1.17 -5.19
N GLU A 579 5.82 -0.88 -5.40
CA GLU A 579 5.03 -0.03 -4.48
C GLU A 579 4.47 -0.79 -3.26
N LEU A 580 4.58 -2.12 -3.23
CA LEU A 580 4.11 -2.96 -2.11
C LEU A 580 5.16 -3.16 -1.01
N ILE A 581 6.44 -2.86 -1.28
CA ILE A 581 7.56 -3.10 -0.35
C ILE A 581 8.07 -1.81 0.33
N MET A 582 7.62 -0.62 -0.08
CA MET A 582 8.10 0.67 0.45
C MET A 582 7.04 1.54 1.15
N LEU A 583 5.94 0.93 1.63
CA LEU A 583 4.89 1.53 2.48
C LEU A 583 4.41 0.52 3.53
#